data_AF-A0AAU4EF38-F1
#
_entry.id   AF-A0AAU4EF38-F1
#
_cell.length_a   1.000
_cell.length_b   1.000
_cell.length_c   1.000
_cell.angle_alpha   90.00
_cell.angle_beta   90.00
_cell.angle_gamma   90.00
#
_symmetry.space_group_name_H-M   'P 1'
#
loop_
_entity.id
_entity.type
_entity.pdbx_description
1 polymer ?
#
loop_
_entity_poly.entity_id
_entity_poly.type
_entity_poly.pdbx_seq_one_letter_code
_entity_poly.pdbx_strand_id
1 'polypeptide(L)' 'MVQVRKKIAVRVGDIDRALTVLVGQGVHPSRARATLFEMARERHISLGRCASLVASSLNGTRN' A
#
# COMPACT_ATOMS: atom_id res chain seq x y z
N MET A 1 19.21 16.36 -10.90
CA MET A 1 18.64 15.44 -9.91
C MET A 1 17.81 14.39 -10.64
N VAL A 2 18.35 13.18 -10.80
CA VAL A 2 17.71 12.11 -11.59
C VAL A 2 16.63 11.46 -10.72
N GLN A 3 15.36 11.75 -11.00
CA GLN A 3 14.23 10.98 -10.48
C GLN A 3 14.30 9.58 -11.11
N VAL A 4 15.05 8.69 -10.46
CA VAL A 4 15.08 7.27 -10.79
C VAL A 4 13.67 6.75 -10.56
N ARG A 5 12.93 6.56 -11.66
CA ARG A 5 11.66 5.83 -11.66
C ARG A 5 11.98 4.41 -11.20
N LYS A 6 11.94 4.18 -9.88
CA LYS A 6 12.00 2.83 -9.32
C LYS A 6 10.83 2.08 -9.92
N LYS A 7 11.15 1.18 -10.84
CA LYS A 7 10.28 0.12 -11.34
C LYS A 7 9.86 -0.67 -10.10
N ILE A 8 8.71 -0.30 -9.54
CA ILE A 8 8.10 -0.97 -8.38
C ILE A 8 7.70 -2.36 -8.88
N ALA A 9 8.65 -3.29 -8.80
CA ALA A 9 8.34 -4.70 -8.81
C ALA A 9 7.51 -4.94 -7.56
N VAL A 10 6.18 -4.97 -7.73
CA VAL A 10 5.25 -5.36 -6.68
C VAL A 10 5.65 -6.78 -6.28
N ARG A 11 6.38 -6.92 -5.19
CA ARG A 11 6.73 -8.23 -4.63
C ARG A 11 5.59 -8.60 -3.68
N VAL A 12 5.32 -9.88 -3.51
CA VAL A 12 4.23 -10.37 -2.63
C VAL A 12 4.30 -9.76 -1.20
N GLY A 13 5.49 -9.34 -0.75
CA GLY A 13 5.69 -8.61 0.51
C GLY A 13 5.11 -7.19 0.58
N ASP A 14 4.72 -6.56 -0.54
CA ASP A 14 4.05 -5.24 -0.53
C ASP A 14 2.65 -5.32 0.08
N ILE A 15 1.95 -6.45 -0.08
CA ILE A 15 0.62 -6.65 0.53
C ILE A 15 0.75 -6.76 2.05
N ASP A 16 1.68 -7.58 2.54
CA ASP A 16 1.91 -7.75 3.98
C ASP A 16 2.36 -6.43 4.65
N ARG A 17 3.25 -5.68 3.99
CA ARG A 17 3.58 -4.32 4.41
C ARG A 17 2.38 -3.40 4.42
N ALA A 18 1.57 -3.37 3.37
CA ALA A 18 0.39 -2.52 3.31
C ALA A 18 -0.62 -2.85 4.43
N LEU A 19 -0.79 -4.13 4.76
CA LEU A 19 -1.63 -4.56 5.87
C LEU A 19 -1.05 -4.09 7.21
N THR A 20 0.25 -4.25 7.43
CA THR A 20 0.94 -3.76 8.64
C THR A 20 0.78 -2.25 8.78
N VAL A 21 0.89 -1.51 7.68
CA VAL A 21 0.67 -0.07 7.62
C VAL A 21 -0.76 0.30 8.02
N LEU A 22 -1.76 -0.39 7.46
CA LEU A 22 -3.17 -0.14 7.82
C LEU A 22 -3.44 -0.45 9.30
N VAL A 23 -2.88 -1.54 9.82
CA VAL A 23 -2.98 -1.88 11.24
C VAL A 23 -2.31 -0.82 12.12
N GLY A 24 -1.12 -0.34 11.75
CA GLY A 24 -0.44 0.75 12.44
C GLY A 24 -1.19 2.08 12.42
N GLN A 25 -2.10 2.28 11.44
CA GLN A 25 -3.00 3.43 11.38
C GLN A 25 -4.29 3.23 12.21
N GLY A 26 -4.42 2.13 12.93
CA GLY A 26 -5.58 1.81 13.76
C GLY A 26 -6.69 1.03 13.04
N VAL A 27 -6.45 0.56 11.81
CA VAL A 27 -7.39 -0.34 11.14
C VAL A 27 -7.29 -1.73 11.77
N HIS A 28 -8.42 -2.30 12.19
CA HIS A 28 -8.43 -3.65 12.77
C HIS A 28 -7.84 -4.67 11.77
N PRO A 29 -6.96 -5.60 12.17
CA PRO A 29 -6.28 -6.55 11.26
C PRO A 29 -7.27 -7.36 10.41
N SER A 30 -8.40 -7.76 11.00
CA SER A 30 -9.49 -8.45 10.29
C SER A 30 -10.14 -7.59 9.20
N ARG A 31 -10.12 -6.26 9.34
CA ARG A 31 -10.64 -5.30 8.34
C ARG A 31 -9.57 -4.78 7.39
N ALA A 32 -8.29 -4.77 7.77
CA ALA A 32 -7.21 -4.22 6.95
C ALA A 32 -7.18 -4.81 5.53
N ARG A 33 -7.43 -6.12 5.39
CA ARG A 33 -7.51 -6.77 4.07
C ARG A 33 -8.72 -6.32 3.26
N ALA A 34 -9.90 -6.19 3.89
CA ALA A 34 -11.09 -5.69 3.24
C ALA A 34 -10.91 -4.22 2.82
N THR A 35 -10.38 -3.38 3.71
CA THR A 35 -10.05 -1.97 3.42
C THR A 35 -9.07 -1.84 2.25
N LEU A 36 -8.03 -2.67 2.20
CA LEU A 36 -7.08 -2.67 1.07
C LEU A 36 -7.76 -3.03 -0.25
N PHE A 37 -8.71 -3.98 -0.21
CA PHE A 37 -9.47 -4.42 -1.38
C PHE A 37 -10.43 -3.32 -1.86
N GLU A 38 -11.15 -2.70 -0.94
CA GLU A 38 -12.07 -1.58 -1.25
C GLU A 38 -11.29 -0.40 -1.84
N MET A 39 -10.15 -0.01 -1.25
CA MET A 39 -9.29 1.04 -1.81
C MET A 39 -8.80 0.71 -3.22
N ALA A 40 -8.49 -0.56 -3.50
CA ALA A 40 -8.09 -0.98 -4.84
C ALA A 40 -9.25 -0.87 -5.84
N ARG A 41 -10.47 -1.23 -5.40
CA ARG A 41 -11.70 -1.13 -6.20
C ARG A 41 -12.08 0.32 -6.48
N GLU A 42 -12.13 1.17 -5.46
CA GLU A 42 -12.47 2.61 -5.59
C GLU A 42 -11.50 3.33 -6.53
N ARG A 43 -10.22 2.94 -6.50
CA ARG A 43 -9.18 3.53 -7.35
C ARG A 43 -9.05 2.85 -8.70
N HIS A 44 -9.85 1.82 -8.99
CA HIS A 44 -9.80 1.03 -10.22
C HIS A 44 -8.38 0.53 -10.56
N ILE A 45 -7.64 0.09 -9.55
CA ILE A 45 -6.27 -0.45 -9.70
C ILE A 45 -6.17 -1.87 -9.16
N SER A 46 -5.17 -2.61 -9.62
CA SER A 46 -4.87 -3.94 -9.10
C SER A 46 -4.50 -3.88 -7.61
N LEU A 47 -4.90 -4.90 -6.85
CA LEU A 47 -4.62 -5.01 -5.40
C LEU A 47 -3.14 -4.84 -5.08
N GLY A 48 -2.24 -5.43 -5.87
CA GLY A 48 -0.80 -5.29 -5.69
C GLY A 48 -0.27 -3.86 -5.92
N ARG A 49 -0.87 -3.12 -6.86
CA ARG A 49 -0.55 -1.71 -7.09
C ARG A 49 -1.06 -0.85 -5.94
N CYS A 50 -2.26 -1.14 -5.42
CA CYS A 50 -2.81 -0.48 -4.24
C CYS A 50 -1.94 -0.72 -3.01
N ALA A 51 -1.55 -1.97 -2.75
CA ALA A 51 -0.64 -2.34 -1.68
C ALA A 51 0.69 -1.58 -1.74
N SER A 52 1.31 -1.51 -2.92
CA SER A 52 2.57 -0.80 -3.05
C SER A 52 2.42 0.72 -2.86
N LEU A 53 1.29 1.32 -3.28
CA LEU A 53 1.00 2.72 -3.02
C LEU A 53 0.80 2.99 -1.52
N VAL A 54 0.04 2.14 -0.82
CA VAL A 54 -0.18 2.24 0.63
C VAL A 54 1.12 2.06 1.40
N ALA A 55 1.92 1.06 1.04
CA ALA A 55 3.24 0.81 1.63
C ALA A 55 4.22 1.98 1.36
N SER A 56 4.15 2.61 0.18
CA SER A 56 5.00 3.75 -0.17
C SER A 56 4.55 5.07 0.46
N SER A 57 3.25 5.24 0.73
CA SER A 57 2.67 6.50 1.23
C SER A 57 3.20 6.88 2.61
N LEU A 58 3.50 5.91 3.48
CA LEU A 58 4.10 6.18 4.79
C LEU A 58 5.58 6.56 4.74
N ASN A 59 6.28 6.21 3.65
CA ASN A 59 7.68 6.58 3.48
C ASN A 59 7.83 8.02 2.94
N GLY A 60 6.73 8.62 2.45
CA GLY A 60 6.67 9.98 1.92
C GLY A 60 6.27 11.04 2.95
N THR A 61 5.67 10.66 4.09
CA THR A 61 5.23 11.60 5.15
C THR A 61 6.34 11.93 6.15
N ARG A 62 7.51 12.29 5.62
CA ARG A 62 8.55 13.05 6.32
C ARG A 62 8.75 14.35 5.54
N ASN A 63 7.79 15.27 5.65
CA ASN A 63 8.00 16.66 5.30
C ASN A 63 7.14 17.55 6.19
#